data_AF-A0A2V8PFA5-F1
#
_entry.id   AF-A0A2V8PFA5-F1
#
_cell.length_a   1.000
_cell.length_b   1.000
_cell.length_c   1.000
_cell.angle_alpha   90.00
_cell.angle_beta   90.00
_cell.angle_gamma   90.00
#
_symmetry.space_group_name_H-M   'P 1'
#
loop_
_entity.id
_entity.type
_entity.pdbx_description
1 polymer ?
#
loop_
_entity_poly.entity_id
_entity_poly.type
_entity_poly.pdbx_seq_one_letter_code
_entity_poly.pdbx_strand_id
1 'polypeptide(L)'
;MLNVILPQATKQNDQVKISITYHGRPKDGLIFANDRDGDPSVTGDNWPNRVHQWIPCLDHPSAKATVAFTVSAPQREIVVANGRFVNVTGNAATSTWRYEESKPIPAYCMVIAVNQGAKVNAEGPTVTPLSYYVPQRDRSYAAKGFSAAAPAVAFFSETIAPYPYEKLALIIGATRFGGMENSSAIVFTSTLLDLRADDKVSPRFAIPTRIEDVVAHEIAHQWFGDSVTESTWADLWLSEGFATYFAGLFIEKYEGADPFRDYLRNQAARYFAYEKQRNAPIHDEETQDLMRLLNPNNYEKGAWVLHMLRKRLGDDAFFRGLRAYYNAHREANATTEDLRAALESASGKDLKGFFARWVYGTGHPQYQLQWTSKNAPNAVFLTVTLEQTQAGEPFLDPVPIEFTVNGQKQRQTIYPKAKLTTTEIRLDANPTSAQLDPDETLLKEVVAK
;
A
#
# COMPACT_ATOMS: atom_id res chain seq x y z
N MET A 1 28.09 -10.49 10.50
CA MET A 1 27.28 -11.22 11.50
C MET A 1 27.92 -11.01 12.86
N LEU A 2 27.16 -10.54 13.84
CA LEU A 2 27.62 -10.35 15.22
C LEU A 2 27.18 -11.55 16.05
N ASN A 3 28.13 -12.25 16.68
CA ASN A 3 27.84 -13.36 17.58
C ASN A 3 28.04 -12.91 19.03
N VAL A 4 26.99 -13.00 19.85
CA VAL A 4 27.03 -12.68 21.28
C VAL A 4 26.97 -13.99 22.06
N ILE A 5 28.06 -14.34 22.75
CA ILE A 5 28.12 -15.54 23.60
C ILE A 5 27.57 -15.16 24.98
N LEU A 6 26.49 -15.82 25.39
CA LEU A 6 25.91 -15.62 26.72
C LEU A 6 26.72 -16.36 27.78
N PRO A 7 26.90 -15.80 29.00
CA PRO A 7 27.67 -16.43 30.06
C PRO A 7 27.02 -17.71 30.61
N GLN A 8 25.70 -17.86 30.42
CA GLN A 8 24.92 -19.04 30.79
C GLN A 8 23.89 -19.33 29.70
N ALA A 9 23.55 -20.60 29.53
CA ALA A 9 22.47 -21.00 28.64
C ALA A 9 21.14 -20.41 29.14
N THR A 10 20.39 -19.80 28.23
CA THR A 10 19.07 -19.24 28.51
C THR A 10 17.98 -20.20 28.08
N LYS A 11 16.82 -20.10 28.72
CA LYS A 11 15.60 -20.84 28.40
C LYS A 11 14.61 -19.93 27.70
N GLN A 12 13.59 -20.54 27.11
CA GLN A 12 12.44 -19.80 26.60
C GLN A 12 11.85 -18.92 27.71
N ASN A 13 11.56 -17.65 27.40
CA ASN A 13 11.06 -16.61 28.30
C ASN A 13 12.09 -15.98 29.26
N ASP A 14 13.36 -16.38 29.22
CA ASP A 14 14.41 -15.63 29.93
C ASP A 14 14.61 -14.26 29.28
N GLN A 15 14.76 -13.21 30.10
CA GLN A 15 15.12 -11.88 29.64
C GLN A 15 16.62 -11.68 29.71
N VAL A 16 17.22 -11.30 28.57
CA VAL A 16 18.65 -11.01 28.46
C VAL A 16 18.83 -9.56 28.05
N LYS A 17 19.64 -8.82 28.81
CA LYS A 17 20.08 -7.48 28.42
C LYS A 17 21.40 -7.57 27.69
N ILE A 18 21.39 -7.23 26.41
CA ILE A 18 22.59 -7.11 25.58
C ILE A 18 22.90 -5.62 25.43
N SER A 19 24.16 -5.23 25.62
CA SER A 19 24.62 -3.86 25.42
C SER A 19 25.82 -3.88 24.49
N ILE A 20 25.72 -3.16 23.37
CA ILE A 20 26.71 -3.15 22.31
C ILE A 20 27.14 -1.70 22.09
N THR A 21 28.45 -1.44 22.13
CA THR A 21 29.04 -0.15 21.80
C THR A 21 29.85 -0.31 20.53
N TYR A 22 29.57 0.52 19.53
CA TYR A 22 30.24 0.50 18.23
C TYR A 22 30.31 1.91 17.65
N HIS A 23 31.20 2.11 16.70
CA HIS A 23 31.34 3.35 15.94
C HIS A 23 31.75 3.01 14.49
N GLY A 24 31.49 3.93 13.57
CA GLY A 24 31.81 3.76 12.15
C GLY A 24 30.84 4.52 11.26
N ARG A 25 31.07 4.44 9.94
CA ARG A 25 30.14 4.94 8.93
C ARG A 25 29.29 3.77 8.42
N PRO A 26 27.96 3.81 8.57
CA PRO A 26 27.07 2.83 7.95
C PRO A 26 27.31 2.70 6.46
N LYS A 27 27.21 1.47 5.94
CA LYS A 27 27.34 1.21 4.50
C LYS A 27 26.05 1.53 3.73
N ASP A 28 24.90 1.28 4.38
CA ASP A 28 23.56 1.56 3.89
C ASP A 28 22.63 1.73 5.12
N GLY A 29 21.31 1.85 4.93
CA GLY A 29 20.33 1.91 6.03
C GLY A 29 20.19 3.29 6.68
N LEU A 30 21.32 3.97 6.87
CA LEU A 30 21.38 5.35 7.35
C LEU A 30 22.06 6.22 6.28
N ILE A 31 21.26 7.02 5.58
CA ILE A 31 21.67 7.75 4.38
C ILE A 31 22.19 9.13 4.77
N PHE A 32 23.45 9.39 4.43
CA PHE A 32 24.09 10.70 4.55
C PHE A 32 24.05 11.40 3.20
N ALA A 33 23.24 12.46 3.08
CA ALA A 33 23.05 13.20 1.84
C ALA A 33 22.80 14.68 2.15
N ASN A 34 22.97 15.56 1.16
CA ASN A 34 22.51 16.93 1.30
C ASN A 34 21.00 16.99 1.12
N ASP A 35 20.32 17.78 1.94
CA ASP A 35 18.92 18.11 1.73
C ASP A 35 18.75 19.04 0.51
N ARG A 36 17.51 19.48 0.26
CA ARG A 36 17.25 20.39 -0.86
C ARG A 36 17.89 21.76 -0.69
N ASP A 37 18.13 22.20 0.53
CA ASP A 37 18.80 23.47 0.84
C ASP A 37 20.32 23.39 0.62
N GLY A 38 20.85 22.19 0.40
CA GLY A 38 22.27 21.92 0.22
C GLY A 38 22.97 21.61 1.54
N ASP A 39 22.22 21.52 2.63
CA ASP A 39 22.75 21.27 3.97
C ASP A 39 22.91 19.75 4.22
N PRO A 40 23.99 19.31 4.87
CA PRO A 40 24.16 17.90 5.21
C PRO A 40 23.03 17.39 6.10
N SER A 41 22.43 16.26 5.73
CA SER A 41 21.32 15.61 6.44
C SER A 41 21.58 14.12 6.59
N VAL A 42 20.89 13.51 7.55
CA VAL A 42 20.95 12.07 7.78
C VAL A 42 19.54 11.53 7.91
N THR A 43 19.18 10.50 7.15
CA THR A 43 17.85 9.90 7.19
C THR A 43 17.94 8.37 7.17
N GLY A 44 17.18 7.70 8.02
CA GLY A 44 17.01 6.25 7.95
C GLY A 44 16.19 5.86 6.72
N ASP A 45 16.66 4.86 5.98
CA ASP A 45 15.99 4.28 4.82
C ASP A 45 16.36 2.80 4.85
N ASN A 46 15.44 1.94 5.31
CA ASN A 46 15.80 0.65 5.88
C ASN A 46 15.19 -0.56 5.18
N TRP A 47 14.22 -0.37 4.28
CA TRP A 47 13.64 -1.48 3.53
C TRP A 47 14.66 -2.10 2.55
N PRO A 48 14.70 -3.43 2.36
CA PRO A 48 13.90 -4.43 3.06
C PRO A 48 14.52 -4.78 4.42
N ASN A 49 15.83 -4.95 4.48
CA ASN A 49 16.54 -5.37 5.68
C ASN A 49 17.90 -4.66 5.78
N ARG A 50 17.89 -3.33 5.90
CA ARG A 50 19.13 -2.53 5.92
C ARG A 50 19.44 -1.93 7.29
N VAL A 51 18.60 -2.16 8.29
CA VAL A 51 18.77 -1.64 9.66
C VAL A 51 20.06 -2.16 10.28
N HIS A 52 20.39 -3.43 10.03
CA HIS A 52 21.60 -4.08 10.52
C HIS A 52 22.91 -3.42 10.07
N GLN A 53 22.85 -2.54 9.06
CA GLN A 53 24.00 -1.78 8.59
C GLN A 53 24.40 -0.64 9.54
N TRP A 54 23.50 -0.26 10.46
CA TRP A 54 23.76 0.81 11.43
C TRP A 54 23.22 0.54 12.85
N ILE A 55 22.34 -0.43 13.06
CA ILE A 55 21.89 -0.92 14.38
C ILE A 55 22.04 -2.44 14.42
N PRO A 56 22.81 -3.03 15.35
CA PRO A 56 22.80 -4.47 15.57
C PRO A 56 21.40 -4.95 15.99
N CYS A 57 20.70 -5.66 15.09
CA CYS A 57 19.34 -6.12 15.31
C CYS A 57 19.06 -7.47 14.63
N LEU A 58 17.90 -8.05 14.93
CA LEU A 58 17.29 -9.09 14.11
C LEU A 58 16.55 -8.39 12.97
N ASP A 59 17.17 -8.36 11.80
CA ASP A 59 16.68 -7.56 10.66
C ASP A 59 15.75 -8.37 9.75
N HIS A 60 14.56 -8.62 10.27
CA HIS A 60 13.48 -9.34 9.59
C HIS A 60 12.13 -8.71 9.98
N PRO A 61 11.13 -8.64 9.07
CA PRO A 61 9.84 -7.99 9.34
C PRO A 61 9.09 -8.60 10.54
N SER A 62 9.29 -9.89 10.81
CA SER A 62 8.70 -10.56 11.98
C SER A 62 9.36 -10.26 13.33
N ALA A 63 10.53 -9.62 13.34
CA ALA A 63 11.25 -9.29 14.57
C ALA A 63 10.89 -7.90 15.09
N LYS A 64 9.59 -7.69 15.38
CA LYS A 64 9.08 -6.39 15.86
C LYS A 64 9.57 -6.06 17.27
N ALA A 65 9.83 -4.78 17.53
CA ALA A 65 10.26 -4.31 18.84
C ALA A 65 9.81 -2.87 19.10
N THR A 66 9.58 -2.52 20.36
CA THR A 66 9.49 -1.12 20.79
C THR A 66 10.87 -0.48 20.70
N VAL A 67 10.97 0.82 20.40
CA VAL A 67 12.26 1.49 20.25
C VAL A 67 12.31 2.82 20.99
N ALA A 68 13.44 3.10 21.62
CA ALA A 68 13.75 4.40 22.20
C ALA A 68 15.02 4.94 21.57
N PHE A 69 14.94 6.11 20.94
CA PHE A 69 16.08 6.79 20.35
C PHE A 69 16.56 7.90 21.28
N THR A 70 17.88 7.96 21.49
CA THR A 70 18.56 9.09 22.13
C THR A 70 19.65 9.55 21.18
N VAL A 71 19.41 10.67 20.51
CA VAL A 71 20.23 11.14 19.38
C VAL A 71 20.87 12.47 19.75
N SER A 72 22.20 12.54 19.75
CA SER A 72 22.95 13.78 19.92
C SER A 72 23.34 14.33 18.55
N ALA A 73 23.01 15.60 18.30
CA ALA A 73 23.33 16.32 17.07
C ALA A 73 23.82 17.73 17.41
N PRO A 74 24.50 18.44 16.48
CA PRO A 74 24.80 19.86 16.62
C PRO A 74 23.58 20.68 17.06
N GLN A 75 23.78 21.69 17.92
CA GLN A 75 22.70 22.41 18.61
C GLN A 75 21.61 22.97 17.67
N ARG A 76 21.99 23.36 16.45
CA ARG A 76 21.10 23.95 15.43
C ARG A 76 20.20 22.95 14.70
N GLU A 77 20.45 21.66 14.84
CA GLU A 77 19.78 20.63 14.05
C GLU A 77 18.51 20.13 14.74
N ILE A 78 17.45 20.00 13.94
CA ILE A 78 16.21 19.32 14.36
C ILE A 78 16.36 17.84 14.08
N VAL A 79 16.04 17.02 15.09
CA VAL A 79 15.98 15.56 14.96
C VAL A 79 14.53 15.12 15.04
N VAL A 80 14.15 14.14 14.23
CA VAL A 80 12.88 13.42 14.28
C VAL A 80 13.17 11.92 14.31
N ALA A 81 12.37 11.16 15.06
CA ALA A 81 12.45 9.71 15.10
C ALA A 81 11.06 9.08 15.30
N ASN A 82 10.97 7.75 15.30
CA ASN A 82 9.74 7.04 15.66
C ASN A 82 9.25 7.42 17.07
N GLY A 83 7.96 7.28 17.32
CA GLY A 83 7.33 7.47 18.62
C GLY A 83 7.14 8.92 19.07
N ARG A 84 6.71 9.07 20.32
CA ARG A 84 6.48 10.37 20.97
C ARG A 84 7.80 11.08 21.25
N PHE A 85 7.79 12.40 21.13
CA PHE A 85 8.88 13.24 21.64
C PHE A 85 8.84 13.25 23.18
N VAL A 86 9.97 12.97 23.83
CA VAL A 86 10.08 12.96 25.30
C VAL A 86 10.67 14.27 25.79
N ASN A 87 11.89 14.58 25.38
CA ASN A 87 12.57 15.83 25.73
C ASN A 87 13.75 16.10 24.80
N VAL A 88 14.27 17.32 24.89
CA VAL A 88 15.57 17.72 24.35
C VAL A 88 16.37 18.38 25.46
N THR A 89 17.63 17.96 25.62
CA THR A 89 18.58 18.54 26.57
C THR A 89 19.89 18.81 25.86
N GLY A 90 20.62 19.87 26.21
CA GLY A 90 21.83 20.20 25.48
C GLY A 90 22.68 21.28 26.11
N ASN A 91 23.75 21.63 25.41
CA ASN A 91 24.65 22.73 25.71
C ASN A 91 24.84 23.60 24.46
N ALA A 92 25.79 24.55 24.50
CA ALA A 92 26.05 25.47 23.38
C ALA A 92 26.60 24.79 22.10
N ALA A 93 26.94 23.50 22.13
CA ALA A 93 27.46 22.76 20.98
C ALA A 93 26.50 21.68 20.46
N THR A 94 25.76 21.02 21.35
CA THR A 94 24.99 19.82 21.03
C THR A 94 23.62 19.83 21.69
N SER A 95 22.63 19.29 20.98
CA SER A 95 21.29 18.96 21.46
C SER A 95 21.10 17.45 21.43
N THR A 96 20.64 16.87 22.54
CA THR A 96 20.31 15.45 22.67
C THR A 96 18.79 15.30 22.73
N TRP A 97 18.24 14.65 21.72
CA TRP A 97 16.81 14.44 21.54
C TRP A 97 16.43 13.02 21.97
N ARG A 98 15.35 12.89 22.74
CA ARG A 98 14.80 11.59 23.15
C ARG A 98 13.41 11.36 22.58
N TYR A 99 13.24 10.20 21.96
CA TYR A 99 11.98 9.70 21.44
C TYR A 99 11.71 8.28 21.96
N GLU A 100 10.43 7.95 22.12
CA GLU A 100 9.98 6.62 22.57
C GLU A 100 8.77 6.16 21.75
N GLU A 101 8.95 5.08 20.99
CA GLU A 101 7.91 4.32 20.30
C GLU A 101 7.50 3.16 21.21
N SER A 102 6.32 3.29 21.82
CA SER A 102 5.82 2.31 22.79
C SER A 102 5.13 1.12 22.12
N LYS A 103 4.88 1.20 20.81
CA LYS A 103 4.31 0.12 20.01
C LYS A 103 5.42 -0.67 19.32
N PRO A 104 5.30 -1.99 19.20
CA PRO A 104 6.30 -2.77 18.49
C PRO A 104 6.19 -2.49 16.98
N ILE A 105 7.31 -2.06 16.39
CA ILE A 105 7.43 -1.79 14.95
C ILE A 105 8.44 -2.77 14.32
N PRO A 106 8.27 -3.15 13.05
CA PRO A 106 9.28 -3.97 12.38
C PRO A 106 10.58 -3.17 12.23
N ALA A 107 11.72 -3.87 12.20
CA ALA A 107 13.03 -3.21 12.17
C ALA A 107 13.13 -2.21 11.02
N TYR A 108 12.66 -2.58 9.82
CA TYR A 108 12.75 -1.73 8.63
C TYR A 108 11.98 -0.40 8.75
N CYS A 109 11.03 -0.29 9.68
CA CYS A 109 10.30 0.95 9.95
C CYS A 109 11.01 1.89 10.93
N MET A 110 12.11 1.45 11.56
CA MET A 110 12.91 2.31 12.43
C MET A 110 13.53 3.46 11.62
N VAL A 111 13.46 4.69 12.13
CA VAL A 111 13.99 5.87 11.48
C VAL A 111 14.49 6.89 12.49
N ILE A 112 15.62 7.49 12.13
CA ILE A 112 16.02 8.81 12.62
C ILE A 112 16.20 9.71 11.40
N ALA A 113 15.80 10.96 11.53
CA ALA A 113 15.95 12.00 10.52
C ALA A 113 16.57 13.23 11.20
N VAL A 114 17.77 13.61 10.78
CA VAL A 114 18.59 14.68 11.38
C VAL A 114 18.74 15.80 10.37
N ASN A 115 18.70 17.04 10.86
CA ASN A 115 18.73 18.28 10.07
C ASN A 115 17.53 18.40 9.11
N GLN A 116 16.32 18.48 9.67
CA GLN A 116 15.07 18.44 8.90
C GLN A 116 14.45 19.82 8.59
N GLY A 117 15.30 20.85 8.48
CA GLY A 117 14.88 22.21 8.10
C GLY A 117 13.81 22.82 9.01
N ALA A 118 12.65 23.11 8.43
CA ALA A 118 11.50 23.73 9.10
C ALA A 118 10.52 22.68 9.63
N LYS A 119 10.05 22.88 10.88
CA LYS A 119 8.88 22.19 11.43
C LYS A 119 7.61 23.04 11.23
N VAL A 120 6.58 22.44 10.64
CA VAL A 120 5.23 22.98 10.51
C VAL A 120 4.25 22.00 11.17
N ASN A 121 3.31 22.49 11.97
CA ASN A 121 2.26 21.62 12.52
C ASN A 121 1.05 21.63 11.57
N ALA A 122 0.29 20.53 11.55
CA ALA A 122 -0.98 20.51 10.84
C ALA A 122 -1.93 21.59 11.40
N GLU A 123 -2.72 22.19 10.51
CA GLU A 123 -3.75 23.16 10.90
C GLU A 123 -5.05 22.44 11.25
N GLY A 124 -5.76 22.93 12.28
CA GLY A 124 -7.05 22.39 12.69
C GLY A 124 -6.99 21.13 13.58
N PRO A 125 -8.15 20.59 13.97
CA PRO A 125 -8.21 19.39 14.79
C PRO A 125 -7.79 18.16 13.98
N THR A 126 -6.79 17.43 14.47
CA THR A 126 -6.37 16.14 13.94
C THR A 126 -6.69 15.02 14.94
N VAL A 127 -6.99 13.82 14.46
CA VAL A 127 -7.26 12.65 15.32
C VAL A 127 -6.02 12.09 16.02
N THR A 128 -4.82 12.47 15.53
CA THR A 128 -3.50 12.18 16.12
C THR A 128 -2.58 13.40 15.95
N PRO A 129 -1.59 13.66 16.82
CA PRO A 129 -0.64 14.75 16.60
C PRO A 129 0.10 14.62 15.25
N LEU A 130 -0.07 15.59 14.36
CA LEU A 130 0.49 15.58 13.01
C LEU A 130 1.45 16.76 12.79
N SER A 131 2.63 16.48 12.26
CA SER A 131 3.66 17.48 11.97
C SER A 131 4.39 17.20 10.67
N TYR A 132 4.86 18.28 10.02
CA TYR A 132 5.57 18.25 8.75
C TYR A 132 6.98 18.81 8.96
N TYR A 133 7.97 18.10 8.46
CA TYR A 133 9.37 18.52 8.48
C TYR A 133 9.86 18.60 7.04
N VAL A 134 10.27 19.79 6.64
CA VAL A 134 10.62 20.09 5.24
C VAL A 134 11.85 20.97 5.18
N PRO A 135 12.60 20.96 4.06
CA PRO A 135 13.59 22.00 3.77
C PRO A 135 13.00 23.40 3.98
N GLN A 136 13.81 24.34 4.48
CA GLN A 136 13.37 25.69 4.83
C GLN A 136 12.75 26.42 3.62
N ARG A 137 13.20 26.12 2.40
CA ARG A 137 12.59 26.64 1.15
C ARG A 137 11.14 26.20 0.92
N ASP A 138 10.76 25.03 1.42
CA ASP A 138 9.44 24.43 1.19
C ASP A 138 8.45 24.77 2.32
N ARG A 139 8.92 25.48 3.37
CA ARG A 139 8.15 25.80 4.57
C ARG A 139 6.78 26.41 4.29
N SER A 140 6.68 27.33 3.33
CA SER A 140 5.43 28.01 2.99
C SER A 140 4.43 27.11 2.27
N TYR A 141 4.92 26.09 1.55
CA TYR A 141 4.08 25.15 0.81
C TYR A 141 3.74 23.90 1.63
N ALA A 142 4.49 23.57 2.69
CA ALA A 142 4.35 22.33 3.47
C ALA A 142 2.90 22.00 3.88
N ALA A 143 2.19 22.95 4.49
CA ALA A 143 0.80 22.73 4.92
C ALA A 143 -0.14 22.45 3.74
N LYS A 144 0.10 23.09 2.59
CA LYS A 144 -0.66 22.87 1.37
C LYS A 144 -0.31 21.53 0.73
N GLY A 145 0.98 21.25 0.54
CA GLY A 145 1.49 20.01 -0.06
C GLY A 145 1.05 18.76 0.70
N PHE A 146 1.00 18.82 2.02
CA PHE A 146 0.50 17.73 2.88
C PHE A 146 -0.97 17.87 3.28
N SER A 147 -1.77 18.66 2.56
CA SER A 147 -3.19 18.89 2.92
C SER A 147 -4.06 17.63 2.88
N ALA A 148 -3.65 16.57 2.17
CA ALA A 148 -4.31 15.27 2.16
C ALA A 148 -4.06 14.45 3.45
N ALA A 149 -3.02 14.78 4.23
CA ALA A 149 -2.55 13.93 5.32
C ALA A 149 -3.55 13.76 6.48
N ALA A 150 -4.03 14.86 7.08
CA ALA A 150 -5.01 14.78 8.16
C ALA A 150 -6.33 14.09 7.72
N PRO A 151 -6.89 14.40 6.54
CA PRO A 151 -8.01 13.66 5.96
C PRO A 151 -7.76 12.16 5.77
N ALA A 152 -6.57 11.77 5.33
CA ALA A 152 -6.21 10.35 5.14
C ALA A 152 -6.15 9.61 6.47
N VAL A 153 -5.48 10.18 7.48
CA VAL A 153 -5.42 9.60 8.83
C VAL A 153 -6.83 9.44 9.41
N ALA A 154 -7.70 10.45 9.27
CA ALA A 154 -9.07 10.39 9.76
C ALA A 154 -9.88 9.29 9.04
N PHE A 155 -9.84 9.26 7.71
CA PHE A 155 -10.58 8.28 6.91
C PHE A 155 -10.15 6.84 7.20
N PHE A 156 -8.85 6.56 7.28
CA PHE A 156 -8.37 5.22 7.60
C PHE A 156 -8.64 4.84 9.06
N SER A 157 -8.58 5.81 9.98
CA SER A 157 -8.96 5.60 11.38
C SER A 157 -10.41 5.17 11.54
N GLU A 158 -11.32 5.79 10.78
CA GLU A 158 -12.75 5.47 10.76
C GLU A 158 -13.02 4.13 10.06
N THR A 159 -12.26 3.82 9.00
CA THR A 159 -12.51 2.63 8.16
C THR A 159 -12.00 1.35 8.83
N ILE A 160 -10.84 1.41 9.48
CA ILE A 160 -10.10 0.25 10.00
C ILE A 160 -10.07 0.24 11.53
N ALA A 161 -9.31 1.14 12.13
CA ALA A 161 -9.11 1.22 13.56
C ALA A 161 -8.46 2.56 13.91
N PRO A 162 -8.55 3.05 15.17
CA PRO A 162 -7.82 4.25 15.59
C PRO A 162 -6.33 4.21 15.19
N TYR A 163 -5.76 5.38 14.91
CA TYR A 163 -4.34 5.51 14.56
C TYR A 163 -3.44 4.79 15.59
N PRO A 164 -2.52 3.90 15.16
CA PRO A 164 -1.86 2.97 16.08
C PRO A 164 -0.75 3.57 16.94
N TYR A 165 -0.15 4.69 16.52
CA TYR A 165 1.06 5.27 17.13
C TYR A 165 0.80 6.60 17.86
N GLU A 166 1.79 7.10 18.60
CA GLU A 166 1.62 8.30 19.45
C GLU A 166 1.54 9.62 18.67
N LYS A 167 2.10 9.65 17.46
CA LYS A 167 2.15 10.82 16.57
C LYS A 167 2.37 10.39 15.13
N LEU A 168 2.15 11.29 14.19
CA LEU A 168 2.63 11.14 12.82
C LEU A 168 3.48 12.35 12.41
N ALA A 169 4.71 12.09 11.98
CA ALA A 169 5.57 13.08 11.33
C ALA A 169 5.70 12.74 9.85
N LEU A 170 5.51 13.73 8.97
CA LEU A 170 5.78 13.61 7.54
C LEU A 170 7.04 14.41 7.22
N ILE A 171 8.03 13.75 6.63
CA ILE A 171 9.38 14.27 6.51
C ILE A 171 9.76 14.30 5.03
N ILE A 172 10.19 15.45 4.50
CA ILE A 172 10.85 15.51 3.19
C ILE A 172 12.33 15.26 3.43
N GLY A 173 12.83 14.10 3.00
CA GLY A 173 14.17 13.64 3.34
C GLY A 173 14.83 12.81 2.25
N ALA A 174 15.95 12.17 2.63
CA ALA A 174 16.71 11.31 1.74
C ALA A 174 16.16 9.88 1.78
N THR A 175 15.40 9.50 0.76
CA THR A 175 14.96 8.13 0.50
C THR A 175 15.17 7.79 -0.97
N ARG A 176 15.48 6.52 -1.27
CA ARG A 176 15.56 6.02 -2.65
C ARG A 176 14.20 5.70 -3.27
N PHE A 177 13.13 5.80 -2.49
CA PHE A 177 11.76 5.50 -2.88
C PHE A 177 10.93 6.79 -3.07
N GLY A 178 9.67 6.66 -3.48
CA GLY A 178 8.72 7.79 -3.51
C GLY A 178 8.37 8.26 -2.09
N GLY A 179 8.14 7.30 -1.20
CA GLY A 179 8.07 7.42 0.24
C GLY A 179 8.58 6.14 0.92
N MET A 180 8.84 6.24 2.21
CA MET A 180 9.21 5.16 3.10
C MET A 180 8.35 5.32 4.35
N GLU A 181 7.53 4.32 4.61
CA GLU A 181 6.39 4.34 5.51
C GLU A 181 6.74 4.33 7.01
N ASN A 182 7.99 4.64 7.37
CA ASN A 182 8.53 4.49 8.71
C ASN A 182 7.51 4.86 9.81
N SER A 183 7.21 3.90 10.68
CA SER A 183 6.12 4.01 11.66
C SER A 183 6.19 5.29 12.46
N SER A 184 5.08 6.03 12.50
CA SER A 184 4.93 7.34 13.14
C SER A 184 5.79 8.48 12.55
N ALA A 185 6.64 8.24 11.54
CA ALA A 185 7.62 9.20 11.03
C ALA A 185 7.98 8.95 9.55
N ILE A 186 6.99 9.03 8.66
CA ILE A 186 7.10 8.75 7.22
C ILE A 186 8.11 9.70 6.55
N VAL A 187 9.01 9.14 5.74
CA VAL A 187 9.98 9.88 4.94
C VAL A 187 9.59 9.85 3.47
N PHE A 188 9.41 11.02 2.87
CA PHE A 188 9.14 11.20 1.45
C PHE A 188 10.38 11.66 0.71
N THR A 189 10.46 11.35 -0.59
CA THR A 189 11.55 11.83 -1.45
C THR A 189 11.67 13.35 -1.41
N SER A 190 12.92 13.83 -1.49
CA SER A 190 13.22 15.26 -1.55
C SER A 190 12.43 15.97 -2.67
N THR A 191 12.06 15.28 -3.74
CA THR A 191 11.34 15.86 -4.88
C THR A 191 9.81 15.80 -4.78
N LEU A 192 9.23 15.32 -3.67
CA LEU A 192 7.78 15.12 -3.57
C LEU A 192 7.01 16.41 -3.86
N LEU A 193 7.44 17.53 -3.25
CA LEU A 193 6.75 18.82 -3.33
C LEU A 193 7.08 19.64 -4.59
N ASP A 194 7.91 19.12 -5.51
CA ASP A 194 8.21 19.81 -6.77
C ASP A 194 6.99 19.86 -7.67
N LEU A 195 6.50 21.05 -8.00
CA LEU A 195 5.39 21.21 -8.94
C LEU A 195 5.87 20.97 -10.37
N ARG A 196 5.16 20.10 -11.11
CA ARG A 196 5.47 19.76 -12.50
C ARG A 196 4.43 20.39 -13.43
N ALA A 197 4.85 20.74 -14.64
CA ALA A 197 3.99 21.44 -15.59
C ALA A 197 2.79 20.57 -16.07
N ASP A 198 2.95 19.25 -16.05
CA ASP A 198 1.97 18.24 -16.47
C ASP A 198 1.24 17.58 -15.29
N ASP A 199 1.40 18.09 -14.07
CA ASP A 199 0.69 17.57 -12.91
C ASP A 199 -0.83 17.73 -13.08
N LYS A 200 -1.54 16.60 -13.05
CA LYS A 200 -2.99 16.60 -12.81
C LYS A 200 -3.23 17.05 -11.38
N VAL A 201 -4.14 18.00 -11.19
CA VAL A 201 -4.43 18.59 -9.87
C VAL A 201 -5.68 17.94 -9.26
N SER A 202 -5.58 17.54 -8.00
CA SER A 202 -6.71 17.11 -7.17
C SER A 202 -7.71 18.25 -7.03
N PRO A 203 -8.98 18.09 -7.47
CA PRO A 203 -10.02 19.07 -7.22
C PRO A 203 -10.23 19.36 -5.73
N ARG A 204 -10.16 18.34 -4.87
CA ARG A 204 -10.42 18.49 -3.43
C ARG A 204 -9.34 19.28 -2.71
N PHE A 205 -8.07 18.95 -2.98
CA PHE A 205 -6.92 19.42 -2.21
C PHE A 205 -6.14 20.51 -2.94
N ALA A 206 -6.36 20.70 -4.25
CA ALA A 206 -5.63 21.63 -5.11
C ALA A 206 -4.10 21.47 -4.99
N ILE A 207 -3.67 20.21 -5.02
CA ILE A 207 -2.29 19.76 -5.11
C ILE A 207 -2.18 18.74 -6.27
N PRO A 208 -0.98 18.45 -6.80
CA PRO A 208 -0.81 17.34 -7.71
C PRO A 208 -1.39 16.02 -7.17
N THR A 209 -2.18 15.33 -7.98
CA THR A 209 -2.79 14.01 -7.67
C THR A 209 -1.74 12.96 -7.29
N ARG A 210 -0.52 13.03 -7.85
CA ARG A 210 0.59 12.17 -7.42
C ARG A 210 1.03 12.40 -5.96
N ILE A 211 0.88 13.62 -5.44
CA ILE A 211 1.21 13.92 -4.04
C ILE A 211 0.09 13.41 -3.16
N GLU A 212 -1.16 13.63 -3.55
CA GLU A 212 -2.34 13.06 -2.88
C GLU A 212 -2.24 11.54 -2.73
N ASP A 213 -1.98 10.84 -3.85
CA ASP A 213 -1.82 9.39 -3.94
C ASP A 213 -0.70 8.88 -3.03
N VAL A 214 0.53 9.40 -3.19
CA VAL A 214 1.68 8.98 -2.39
C VAL A 214 1.46 9.27 -0.90
N VAL A 215 0.92 10.44 -0.53
CA VAL A 215 0.64 10.75 0.88
C VAL A 215 -0.40 9.79 1.46
N ALA A 216 -1.47 9.47 0.72
CA ALA A 216 -2.47 8.51 1.19
C ALA A 216 -1.89 7.09 1.29
N HIS A 217 -1.06 6.66 0.32
CA HIS A 217 -0.37 5.37 0.31
C HIS A 217 0.51 5.19 1.55
N GLU A 218 1.42 6.12 1.81
CA GLU A 218 2.33 6.03 2.96
C GLU A 218 1.59 6.08 4.30
N ILE A 219 0.47 6.81 4.38
CA ILE A 219 -0.34 6.87 5.60
C ILE A 219 -1.13 5.57 5.81
N ALA A 220 -1.58 4.90 4.74
CA ALA A 220 -2.25 3.61 4.85
C ALA A 220 -1.32 2.54 5.44
N HIS A 221 -0.01 2.63 5.16
CA HIS A 221 0.97 1.71 5.71
C HIS A 221 1.04 1.69 7.24
N GLN A 222 0.63 2.79 7.90
CA GLN A 222 0.60 2.86 9.36
C GLN A 222 -0.30 1.75 9.97
N TRP A 223 -1.30 1.27 9.22
CA TRP A 223 -2.09 0.09 9.58
C TRP A 223 -1.56 -1.20 8.94
N PHE A 224 -1.19 -1.17 7.66
CA PHE A 224 -0.82 -2.34 6.86
C PHE A 224 0.64 -2.26 6.37
N GLY A 225 1.51 -3.10 6.91
CA GLY A 225 2.97 -3.00 6.78
C GLY A 225 3.59 -2.67 8.13
N ASP A 226 3.09 -1.62 8.79
CA ASP A 226 3.66 -1.18 10.06
C ASP A 226 3.05 -1.87 11.27
N SER A 227 1.75 -1.68 11.52
CA SER A 227 1.09 -2.24 12.71
C SER A 227 0.80 -3.72 12.53
N VAL A 228 0.20 -4.10 11.39
CA VAL A 228 0.11 -5.48 10.92
C VAL A 228 1.16 -5.66 9.84
N THR A 229 2.26 -6.34 10.15
CA THR A 229 3.37 -6.56 9.21
C THR A 229 3.26 -7.93 8.59
N GLU A 230 3.68 -8.11 7.35
CA GLU A 230 3.82 -9.41 6.73
C GLU A 230 4.72 -10.35 7.56
N SER A 231 4.37 -11.64 7.62
CA SER A 231 5.15 -12.65 8.36
C SER A 231 6.43 -13.03 7.63
N THR A 232 6.38 -12.99 6.29
CA THR A 232 7.49 -13.30 5.39
C THR A 232 7.49 -12.32 4.23
N TRP A 233 8.60 -12.22 3.51
CA TRP A 233 8.69 -11.37 2.32
C TRP A 233 7.77 -11.82 1.16
N ALA A 234 7.35 -13.09 1.13
CA ALA A 234 6.38 -13.57 0.15
C ALA A 234 4.97 -12.98 0.37
N ASP A 235 4.68 -12.53 1.59
CA ASP A 235 3.44 -11.87 1.98
C ASP A 235 3.50 -10.33 1.80
N LEU A 236 4.55 -9.77 1.17
CA LEU A 236 4.76 -8.31 1.01
C LEU A 236 3.55 -7.56 0.44
N TRP A 237 2.76 -8.19 -0.41
CA TRP A 237 1.54 -7.60 -0.98
C TRP A 237 0.50 -7.21 0.08
N LEU A 238 0.55 -7.80 1.29
CA LEU A 238 -0.31 -7.41 2.40
C LEU A 238 0.00 -6.00 2.91
N SER A 239 1.22 -5.52 2.70
CA SER A 239 1.60 -4.13 2.93
C SER A 239 1.28 -3.30 1.68
N GLU A 240 1.92 -3.61 0.56
CA GLU A 240 1.91 -2.74 -0.62
C GLU A 240 0.58 -2.73 -1.38
N GLY A 241 -0.09 -3.87 -1.47
CA GLY A 241 -1.39 -3.98 -2.11
C GLY A 241 -2.47 -3.27 -1.31
N PHE A 242 -2.39 -3.34 0.03
CA PHE A 242 -3.27 -2.59 0.92
C PHE A 242 -3.04 -1.09 0.80
N ALA A 243 -1.80 -0.62 0.93
CA ALA A 243 -1.51 0.80 0.84
C ALA A 243 -1.96 1.39 -0.51
N THR A 244 -1.66 0.69 -1.61
CA THR A 244 -2.11 1.04 -2.96
C THR A 244 -3.64 1.09 -3.03
N TYR A 245 -4.34 0.07 -2.52
CA TYR A 245 -5.80 0.06 -2.57
C TYR A 245 -6.44 1.15 -1.72
N PHE A 246 -5.90 1.41 -0.53
CA PHE A 246 -6.41 2.44 0.38
C PHE A 246 -6.16 3.85 -0.14
N ALA A 247 -5.06 4.10 -0.86
CA ALA A 247 -4.89 5.33 -1.63
C ALA A 247 -6.02 5.49 -2.68
N GLY A 248 -6.35 4.41 -3.40
CA GLY A 248 -7.52 4.36 -4.28
C GLY A 248 -8.85 4.65 -3.56
N LEU A 249 -9.09 4.07 -2.38
CA LEU A 249 -10.29 4.32 -1.58
C LEU A 249 -10.35 5.78 -1.08
N PHE A 250 -9.20 6.38 -0.78
CA PHE A 250 -9.12 7.79 -0.41
C PHE A 250 -9.53 8.69 -1.59
N ILE A 251 -9.05 8.39 -2.80
CA ILE A 251 -9.49 9.04 -4.04
C ILE A 251 -11.00 8.84 -4.24
N GLU A 252 -11.52 7.63 -4.06
CA GLU A 252 -12.97 7.36 -4.15
C GLU A 252 -13.78 8.23 -3.18
N LYS A 253 -13.29 8.37 -1.95
CA LYS A 253 -13.95 9.14 -0.88
C LYS A 253 -13.99 10.64 -1.16
N TYR A 254 -12.91 11.21 -1.69
CA TYR A 254 -12.74 12.66 -1.78
C TYR A 254 -12.92 13.23 -3.19
N GLU A 255 -12.65 12.43 -4.23
CA GLU A 255 -12.72 12.82 -5.64
C GLU A 255 -13.85 12.09 -6.39
N GLY A 256 -14.34 10.96 -5.85
CA GLY A 256 -15.52 10.25 -6.34
C GLY A 256 -15.20 9.03 -7.21
N ALA A 257 -16.28 8.40 -7.70
CA ALA A 257 -16.21 7.10 -8.38
C ALA A 257 -15.48 7.14 -9.74
N ASP A 258 -15.59 8.23 -10.50
CA ASP A 258 -14.92 8.37 -11.79
C ASP A 258 -13.39 8.43 -11.65
N PRO A 259 -12.82 9.32 -10.82
CA PRO A 259 -11.39 9.32 -10.51
C PRO A 259 -10.88 7.98 -9.96
N PHE A 260 -11.67 7.30 -9.12
CA PHE A 260 -11.31 5.97 -8.61
C PHE A 260 -11.25 4.90 -9.71
N ARG A 261 -12.19 4.91 -10.67
CA ARG A 261 -12.13 4.00 -11.83
C ARG A 261 -10.92 4.29 -12.71
N ASP A 262 -10.58 5.55 -12.92
CA ASP A 262 -9.37 5.92 -13.66
C ASP A 262 -8.09 5.50 -12.92
N TYR A 263 -8.05 5.64 -11.60
CA TYR A 263 -6.98 5.09 -10.76
C TYR A 263 -6.82 3.59 -10.98
N LEU A 264 -7.89 2.81 -10.83
CA LEU A 264 -7.87 1.35 -11.03
C LEU A 264 -7.39 0.96 -12.44
N ARG A 265 -7.84 1.67 -13.49
CA ARG A 265 -7.36 1.44 -14.86
C ARG A 265 -5.86 1.67 -15.01
N ASN A 266 -5.33 2.73 -14.40
CA ASN A 266 -3.90 3.01 -14.41
C ASN A 266 -3.12 1.91 -13.68
N GLN A 267 -3.62 1.44 -12.54
CA GLN A 267 -3.01 0.32 -11.82
C GLN A 267 -3.04 -0.97 -12.67
N ALA A 268 -4.15 -1.26 -13.33
CA ALA A 268 -4.25 -2.41 -14.25
C ALA A 268 -3.23 -2.33 -15.39
N ALA A 269 -3.14 -1.17 -16.05
CA ALA A 269 -2.22 -0.96 -17.17
C ALA A 269 -0.75 -1.14 -16.78
N ARG A 270 -0.36 -0.63 -15.59
CA ARG A 270 0.99 -0.83 -15.02
C ARG A 270 1.29 -2.30 -14.76
N TYR A 271 0.34 -3.04 -14.18
CA TYR A 271 0.47 -4.48 -13.99
C TYR A 271 0.60 -5.23 -15.33
N PHE A 272 -0.26 -4.95 -16.32
CA PHE A 272 -0.20 -5.63 -17.63
C PHE A 272 1.12 -5.40 -18.35
N ALA A 273 1.68 -4.19 -18.25
CA ALA A 273 2.98 -3.87 -18.82
C ALA A 273 4.13 -4.64 -18.14
N TYR A 274 4.02 -4.87 -16.83
CA TYR A 274 5.00 -5.62 -16.05
C TYR A 274 4.90 -7.13 -16.28
N GLU A 275 3.69 -7.68 -16.30
CA GLU A 275 3.46 -9.12 -16.49
C GLU A 275 4.08 -9.63 -17.80
N LYS A 276 4.03 -8.82 -18.87
CA LYS A 276 4.68 -9.11 -20.16
C LYS A 276 6.20 -9.31 -20.05
N GLN A 277 6.83 -8.72 -19.04
CA GLN A 277 8.28 -8.83 -18.76
C GLN A 277 8.57 -9.94 -17.76
N ARG A 278 7.69 -10.10 -16.77
CA ARG A 278 7.85 -11.06 -15.69
C ARG A 278 6.50 -11.60 -15.22
N ASN A 279 6.26 -12.87 -15.51
CA ASN A 279 5.05 -13.57 -15.08
C ASN A 279 5.33 -14.34 -13.79
N ALA A 280 5.05 -13.71 -12.64
CA ALA A 280 5.22 -14.26 -11.30
C ALA A 280 3.92 -14.09 -10.49
N PRO A 281 3.68 -14.91 -9.44
CA PRO A 281 2.53 -14.74 -8.56
C PRO A 281 2.66 -13.49 -7.69
N ILE A 282 1.59 -13.12 -6.99
CA ILE A 282 1.65 -12.08 -5.94
C ILE A 282 2.43 -12.62 -4.75
N HIS A 283 2.05 -13.80 -4.28
CA HIS A 283 2.77 -14.49 -3.21
C HIS A 283 3.99 -15.22 -3.80
N ASP A 284 5.12 -14.51 -3.86
CA ASP A 284 6.36 -14.97 -4.51
C ASP A 284 7.40 -15.43 -3.47
N GLU A 285 7.55 -16.75 -3.35
CA GLU A 285 8.56 -17.39 -2.49
C GLU A 285 9.90 -17.62 -3.21
N GLU A 286 9.93 -17.48 -4.54
CA GLU A 286 11.09 -17.86 -5.36
C GLU A 286 12.12 -16.72 -5.45
N THR A 287 11.65 -15.47 -5.39
CA THR A 287 12.49 -14.27 -5.49
C THR A 287 13.41 -14.11 -4.28
N GLN A 288 14.70 -14.34 -4.49
CA GLN A 288 15.74 -14.16 -3.47
C GLN A 288 16.16 -12.69 -3.28
N ASP A 289 16.20 -11.92 -4.38
CA ASP A 289 16.53 -10.49 -4.33
C ASP A 289 15.30 -9.71 -3.87
N LEU A 290 15.26 -9.39 -2.57
CA LEU A 290 14.13 -8.72 -1.94
C LEU A 290 13.75 -7.43 -2.68
N MET A 291 14.70 -6.66 -3.21
CA MET A 291 14.40 -5.45 -3.99
C MET A 291 13.54 -5.71 -5.22
N ARG A 292 13.56 -6.93 -5.77
CA ARG A 292 12.71 -7.33 -6.91
C ARG A 292 11.29 -7.71 -6.49
N LEU A 293 11.02 -7.87 -5.20
CA LEU A 293 9.66 -8.07 -4.69
C LEU A 293 8.86 -6.76 -4.74
N LEU A 294 9.49 -5.58 -4.64
CA LEU A 294 8.81 -4.31 -4.92
C LEU A 294 8.52 -4.18 -6.41
N ASN A 295 7.35 -4.67 -6.81
CA ASN A 295 6.95 -4.74 -8.21
C ASN A 295 5.42 -4.74 -8.38
N PRO A 296 4.91 -4.55 -9.60
CA PRO A 296 3.47 -4.46 -9.83
C PRO A 296 2.58 -5.65 -9.47
N ASN A 297 3.12 -6.82 -9.15
CA ASN A 297 2.32 -7.85 -8.50
C ASN A 297 1.94 -7.45 -7.06
N ASN A 298 2.90 -6.94 -6.30
CA ASN A 298 2.70 -6.60 -4.88
C ASN A 298 1.89 -5.31 -4.70
N TYR A 299 2.04 -4.34 -5.59
CA TYR A 299 1.31 -3.06 -5.56
C TYR A 299 0.00 -3.13 -6.35
N GLU A 300 0.08 -3.01 -7.68
CA GLU A 300 -1.06 -2.86 -8.57
C GLU A 300 -2.01 -4.08 -8.55
N LYS A 301 -1.47 -5.28 -8.75
CA LYS A 301 -2.28 -6.51 -8.75
C LYS A 301 -2.83 -6.80 -7.36
N GLY A 302 -2.04 -6.59 -6.31
CA GLY A 302 -2.49 -6.69 -4.92
C GLY A 302 -3.69 -5.78 -4.63
N ALA A 303 -3.64 -4.53 -5.07
CA ALA A 303 -4.77 -3.61 -4.94
C ALA A 303 -6.02 -4.05 -5.71
N TRP A 304 -5.82 -4.57 -6.92
CA TRP A 304 -6.93 -5.15 -7.71
C TRP A 304 -7.53 -6.39 -7.06
N VAL A 305 -6.72 -7.24 -6.42
CA VAL A 305 -7.21 -8.39 -5.66
C VAL A 305 -8.12 -7.94 -4.51
N LEU A 306 -7.71 -6.91 -3.76
CA LEU A 306 -8.54 -6.32 -2.71
C LEU A 306 -9.82 -5.69 -3.27
N HIS A 307 -9.74 -4.99 -4.42
CA HIS A 307 -10.90 -4.44 -5.10
C HIS A 307 -11.90 -5.53 -5.50
N MET A 308 -11.43 -6.58 -6.18
CA MET A 308 -12.27 -7.71 -6.59
C MET A 308 -12.90 -8.43 -5.39
N LEU A 309 -12.16 -8.58 -4.29
CA LEU A 309 -12.70 -9.10 -3.04
C LEU A 309 -13.82 -8.20 -2.48
N ARG A 310 -13.63 -6.88 -2.42
CA ARG A 310 -14.69 -5.94 -2.00
C ARG A 310 -15.93 -6.08 -2.88
N LYS A 311 -15.78 -6.14 -4.20
CA LYS A 311 -16.92 -6.29 -5.13
C LYS A 311 -17.62 -7.65 -4.98
N ARG A 312 -16.86 -8.73 -4.77
CA ARG A 312 -17.38 -10.10 -4.60
C ARG A 312 -18.10 -10.31 -3.27
N LEU A 313 -17.59 -9.70 -2.20
CA LEU A 313 -18.10 -9.87 -0.83
C LEU A 313 -19.17 -8.83 -0.46
N GLY A 314 -19.14 -7.67 -1.10
CA GLY A 314 -19.87 -6.48 -0.68
C GLY A 314 -19.13 -5.72 0.42
N ASP A 315 -19.30 -4.39 0.42
CA ASP A 315 -18.58 -3.45 1.30
C ASP A 315 -18.67 -3.85 2.78
N ASP A 316 -19.87 -4.16 3.25
CA ASP A 316 -20.12 -4.51 4.65
C ASP A 316 -19.30 -5.73 5.10
N ALA A 317 -19.30 -6.81 4.33
CA ALA A 317 -18.59 -8.03 4.69
C ALA A 317 -17.08 -7.85 4.55
N PHE A 318 -16.64 -7.17 3.49
CA PHE A 318 -15.24 -6.87 3.22
C PHE A 318 -14.62 -6.05 4.35
N PHE A 319 -15.18 -4.88 4.68
CA PHE A 319 -14.62 -4.02 5.72
C PHE A 319 -14.76 -4.62 7.12
N ARG A 320 -15.81 -5.40 7.41
CA ARG A 320 -15.86 -6.18 8.66
C ARG A 320 -14.71 -7.19 8.74
N GLY A 321 -14.42 -7.90 7.66
CA GLY A 321 -13.31 -8.84 7.58
C GLY A 321 -11.95 -8.15 7.74
N LEU A 322 -11.73 -7.00 7.09
CA LEU A 322 -10.50 -6.22 7.25
C LEU A 322 -10.31 -5.73 8.70
N ARG A 323 -11.37 -5.26 9.36
CA ARG A 323 -11.31 -4.88 10.77
C ARG A 323 -11.02 -6.07 11.68
N ALA A 324 -11.59 -7.24 11.39
CA ALA A 324 -11.31 -8.46 12.15
C ALA A 324 -9.85 -8.89 11.98
N TYR A 325 -9.36 -8.92 10.74
CA TYR A 325 -7.96 -9.17 10.38
C TYR A 325 -7.02 -8.22 11.12
N TYR A 326 -7.23 -6.91 11.00
CA TYR A 326 -6.40 -5.93 11.68
C TYR A 326 -6.40 -6.12 13.19
N ASN A 327 -7.57 -6.30 13.81
CA ASN A 327 -7.65 -6.44 15.27
C ASN A 327 -7.00 -7.72 15.80
N ALA A 328 -6.99 -8.81 15.02
CA ALA A 328 -6.36 -10.06 15.40
C ALA A 328 -4.82 -9.99 15.35
N HIS A 329 -4.27 -9.12 14.49
CA HIS A 329 -2.83 -9.05 14.21
C HIS A 329 -2.18 -7.69 14.48
N ARG A 330 -2.91 -6.72 15.04
CA ARG A 330 -2.37 -5.39 15.38
C ARG A 330 -1.13 -5.56 16.25
N GLU A 331 -0.10 -4.76 15.98
CA GLU A 331 1.21 -4.82 16.65
C GLU A 331 1.98 -6.15 16.43
N ALA A 332 1.52 -7.01 15.52
CA ALA A 332 2.09 -8.33 15.26
C ALA A 332 2.25 -8.58 13.74
N ASN A 333 2.43 -9.84 13.37
CA ASN A 333 2.56 -10.29 12.00
C ASN A 333 1.33 -11.06 11.51
N ALA A 334 1.11 -11.04 10.21
CA ALA A 334 0.04 -11.76 9.55
C ALA A 334 0.51 -12.41 8.24
N THR A 335 -0.22 -13.42 7.80
CA THR A 335 -0.02 -14.15 6.55
C THR A 335 -1.16 -13.89 5.57
N THR A 336 -0.95 -14.22 4.30
CA THR A 336 -2.01 -14.21 3.28
C THR A 336 -3.21 -15.06 3.70
N GLU A 337 -2.97 -16.15 4.42
CA GLU A 337 -4.01 -17.06 4.90
C GLU A 337 -4.84 -16.45 6.05
N ASP A 338 -4.23 -15.62 6.91
CA ASP A 338 -4.96 -14.90 7.96
C ASP A 338 -5.97 -13.90 7.37
N LEU A 339 -5.57 -13.18 6.31
CA LEU A 339 -6.47 -12.31 5.56
C LEU A 339 -7.62 -13.11 4.95
N ARG A 340 -7.31 -14.21 4.26
CA ARG A 340 -8.32 -15.09 3.66
C ARG A 340 -9.32 -15.56 4.72
N ALA A 341 -8.83 -16.10 5.83
CA ALA A 341 -9.66 -16.61 6.92
C ALA A 341 -10.58 -15.53 7.51
N ALA A 342 -10.07 -14.31 7.73
CA ALA A 342 -10.87 -13.20 8.24
C ALA A 342 -12.00 -12.79 7.27
N LEU A 343 -11.71 -12.74 5.96
CA LEU A 343 -12.70 -12.43 4.93
C LEU A 343 -13.74 -13.55 4.76
N GLU A 344 -13.33 -14.81 4.81
CA GLU A 344 -14.25 -15.96 4.78
C GLU A 344 -15.16 -15.95 6.01
N SER A 345 -14.61 -15.72 7.20
CA SER A 345 -15.40 -15.63 8.43
C SER A 345 -16.41 -14.49 8.41
N ALA A 346 -16.05 -13.34 7.83
CA ALA A 346 -16.94 -12.17 7.80
C ALA A 346 -18.03 -12.23 6.72
N SER A 347 -17.81 -13.03 5.67
CA SER A 347 -18.69 -13.12 4.50
C SER A 347 -19.46 -14.44 4.39
N GLY A 348 -18.99 -15.51 5.06
CA GLY A 348 -19.53 -16.85 4.91
C GLY A 348 -19.26 -17.50 3.55
N LYS A 349 -18.39 -16.91 2.71
CA LYS A 349 -18.04 -17.42 1.38
C LYS A 349 -16.68 -18.12 1.41
N ASP A 350 -16.54 -19.22 0.66
CA ASP A 350 -15.25 -19.86 0.39
C ASP A 350 -14.44 -19.03 -0.62
N LEU A 351 -13.22 -18.67 -0.26
CA LEU A 351 -12.31 -17.85 -1.06
C LEU A 351 -11.07 -18.62 -1.54
N LYS A 352 -10.94 -19.91 -1.23
CA LYS A 352 -9.78 -20.73 -1.64
C LYS A 352 -9.51 -20.69 -3.14
N GLY A 353 -10.55 -20.90 -3.94
CA GLY A 353 -10.41 -20.86 -5.40
C GLY A 353 -10.01 -19.49 -5.95
N PHE A 354 -10.47 -18.42 -5.29
CA PHE A 354 -10.09 -17.05 -5.65
C PHE A 354 -8.62 -16.78 -5.33
N PHE A 355 -8.17 -17.09 -4.11
CA PHE A 355 -6.77 -16.90 -3.70
C PHE A 355 -5.82 -17.80 -4.52
N ALA A 356 -6.19 -19.05 -4.76
CA ALA A 356 -5.45 -19.96 -5.63
C ALA A 356 -5.22 -19.37 -7.03
N ARG A 357 -6.22 -18.69 -7.60
CA ARG A 357 -6.09 -18.11 -8.94
C ARG A 357 -5.36 -16.78 -8.96
N TRP A 358 -5.67 -15.89 -8.03
CA TRP A 358 -5.29 -14.47 -8.10
C TRP A 358 -4.07 -14.11 -7.25
N VAL A 359 -3.79 -14.85 -6.18
CA VAL A 359 -2.68 -14.58 -5.27
C VAL A 359 -1.53 -15.55 -5.53
N TYR A 360 -1.83 -16.85 -5.52
CA TYR A 360 -0.85 -17.91 -5.78
C TYR A 360 -0.65 -18.22 -7.26
N GLY A 361 -1.62 -17.85 -8.10
CA GLY A 361 -1.56 -18.01 -9.55
C GLY A 361 -0.97 -16.81 -10.27
N THR A 362 -0.50 -17.05 -11.49
CA THR A 362 0.06 -16.01 -12.37
C THR A 362 -0.94 -15.62 -13.46
N GLY A 363 -0.68 -14.52 -14.16
CA GLY A 363 -1.55 -14.07 -15.25
C GLY A 363 -2.76 -13.24 -14.81
N HIS A 364 -3.52 -12.83 -15.81
CA HIS A 364 -4.88 -12.26 -15.73
C HIS A 364 -5.69 -12.69 -16.97
N PRO A 365 -7.04 -12.59 -16.98
CA PRO A 365 -7.82 -12.96 -18.14
C PRO A 365 -7.71 -11.91 -19.26
N GLN A 366 -7.51 -12.40 -20.48
CA GLN A 366 -7.57 -11.63 -21.72
C GLN A 366 -8.83 -12.06 -22.50
N TYR A 367 -9.85 -11.23 -22.49
CA TYR A 367 -11.16 -11.57 -23.04
C TYR A 367 -11.35 -11.10 -24.47
N GLN A 368 -11.82 -12.00 -25.33
CA GLN A 368 -12.48 -11.68 -26.59
C GLN A 368 -13.98 -11.92 -26.45
N LEU A 369 -14.77 -10.87 -26.68
CA LEU A 369 -16.23 -10.95 -26.68
C LEU A 369 -16.77 -10.94 -28.11
N GLN A 370 -17.56 -11.95 -28.45
CA GLN A 370 -18.27 -12.05 -29.72
C GLN A 370 -19.74 -12.34 -29.45
N TRP A 371 -20.64 -11.85 -30.30
CA TRP A 371 -22.04 -12.25 -30.25
C TRP A 371 -22.66 -12.32 -31.65
N THR A 372 -23.63 -13.21 -31.80
CA THR A 372 -24.53 -13.25 -32.95
C THR A 372 -25.96 -13.15 -32.47
N SER A 373 -26.85 -12.57 -33.27
CA SER A 373 -28.25 -12.40 -32.91
C SER A 373 -29.18 -13.19 -33.81
N LYS A 374 -30.25 -13.71 -33.21
CA LYS A 374 -31.37 -14.35 -33.90
C LYS A 374 -32.67 -13.66 -33.49
N ASN A 375 -33.37 -13.07 -34.46
CA ASN A 375 -34.65 -12.42 -34.23
C ASN A 375 -35.76 -13.47 -34.06
N ALA A 376 -36.64 -13.23 -33.08
CA ALA A 376 -37.90 -13.93 -32.86
C ALA A 376 -39.05 -12.90 -32.81
N PRO A 377 -40.32 -13.29 -32.96
CA PRO A 377 -41.44 -12.36 -33.11
C PRO A 377 -41.57 -11.28 -32.03
N ASN A 378 -41.04 -11.49 -30.82
CA ASN A 378 -41.05 -10.53 -29.70
C ASN A 378 -39.75 -10.54 -28.87
N ALA A 379 -38.64 -11.03 -29.42
CA ALA A 379 -37.37 -11.11 -28.69
C ALA A 379 -36.18 -11.22 -29.65
N VAL A 380 -35.00 -10.88 -29.16
CA VAL A 380 -33.73 -11.20 -29.80
C VAL A 380 -32.96 -12.15 -28.89
N PHE A 381 -32.54 -13.29 -29.44
CA PHE A 381 -31.66 -14.23 -28.77
C PHE A 381 -30.23 -13.98 -29.24
N LEU A 382 -29.37 -13.57 -28.32
CA LEU A 382 -27.94 -13.42 -28.54
C LEU A 382 -27.22 -14.69 -28.15
N THR A 383 -26.49 -15.28 -29.09
CA THR A 383 -25.45 -16.25 -28.75
C THR A 383 -24.18 -15.46 -28.45
N VAL A 384 -23.84 -15.32 -27.18
CA VAL A 384 -22.65 -14.60 -26.71
C VAL A 384 -21.54 -15.59 -26.43
N THR A 385 -20.39 -15.38 -27.06
CA THR A 385 -19.18 -16.18 -26.90
C THR A 385 -18.11 -15.31 -26.24
N LEU A 386 -17.67 -15.73 -25.05
CA LEU A 386 -16.56 -15.16 -24.31
C LEU A 386 -15.39 -16.13 -24.38
N GLU A 387 -14.30 -15.72 -25.03
CA GLU A 387 -13.06 -16.48 -25.15
C GLU A 387 -11.95 -15.83 -24.30
N GLN A 388 -11.15 -16.68 -23.64
CA GLN A 388 -9.97 -16.30 -22.88
C GLN A 388 -8.71 -16.68 -23.65
N THR A 389 -7.93 -15.69 -24.10
CA THR A 389 -6.79 -15.89 -25.00
C THR A 389 -5.45 -16.04 -24.29
N GLN A 390 -5.37 -15.72 -23.01
CA GLN A 390 -4.13 -15.84 -22.25
C GLN A 390 -3.65 -17.30 -22.14
N ALA A 391 -2.37 -17.51 -21.89
CA ALA A 391 -1.80 -18.82 -21.59
C ALA A 391 -2.27 -19.37 -20.22
N GLY A 392 -2.15 -20.68 -20.01
CA GLY A 392 -2.52 -21.34 -18.73
C GLY A 392 -4.01 -21.62 -18.58
N GLU A 393 -4.46 -21.79 -17.33
CA GLU A 393 -5.84 -22.17 -16.98
C GLU A 393 -6.85 -21.01 -17.07
N PRO A 394 -8.15 -21.30 -17.30
CA PRO A 394 -9.18 -20.28 -17.35
C PRO A 394 -9.40 -19.59 -16.00
N PHE A 395 -9.76 -18.31 -16.05
CA PHE A 395 -10.35 -17.59 -14.92
C PHE A 395 -11.86 -17.84 -14.91
N LEU A 396 -12.39 -18.23 -13.75
CA LEU A 396 -13.79 -18.64 -13.61
C LEU A 396 -14.64 -17.59 -12.88
N ASP A 397 -14.09 -16.39 -12.67
CA ASP A 397 -14.82 -15.29 -12.04
C ASP A 397 -16.01 -14.84 -12.90
N PRO A 398 -17.15 -14.46 -12.29
CA PRO A 398 -18.28 -13.92 -13.03
C PRO A 398 -17.88 -12.67 -13.80
N VAL A 399 -18.29 -12.60 -15.07
CA VAL A 399 -17.92 -11.53 -15.99
C VAL A 399 -19.16 -10.70 -16.32
N PRO A 400 -19.31 -9.50 -15.74
CA PRO A 400 -20.43 -8.62 -16.08
C PRO A 400 -20.25 -8.05 -17.49
N ILE A 401 -21.34 -7.95 -18.24
CA ILE A 401 -21.41 -7.35 -19.57
C ILE A 401 -22.62 -6.43 -19.61
N GLU A 402 -22.43 -5.22 -20.12
CA GLU A 402 -23.50 -4.26 -20.35
C GLU A 402 -23.76 -4.13 -21.85
N PHE A 403 -24.97 -4.50 -22.27
CA PHE A 403 -25.45 -4.32 -23.62
C PHE A 403 -26.26 -3.03 -23.72
N THR A 404 -26.05 -2.25 -24.79
CA THR A 404 -26.91 -1.10 -25.10
C THR A 404 -28.02 -1.54 -26.05
N VAL A 405 -29.26 -1.51 -25.60
CA VAL A 405 -30.46 -1.96 -26.33
C VAL A 405 -31.45 -0.80 -26.40
N ASN A 406 -31.78 -0.32 -27.59
CA ASN A 406 -32.67 0.85 -27.78
C ASN A 406 -32.26 2.08 -26.94
N GLY A 407 -30.95 2.30 -26.77
CA GLY A 407 -30.41 3.38 -25.94
C GLY A 407 -30.45 3.13 -24.42
N GLN A 408 -30.98 1.99 -23.97
CA GLN A 408 -30.98 1.58 -22.56
C GLN A 408 -29.88 0.54 -22.28
N LYS A 409 -29.32 0.60 -21.07
CA LYS A 409 -28.28 -0.33 -20.60
C LYS A 409 -28.93 -1.56 -19.98
N GLN A 410 -28.63 -2.75 -20.50
CA GLN A 410 -29.06 -4.03 -19.95
C GLN A 410 -27.84 -4.84 -19.51
N ARG A 411 -27.82 -5.26 -18.25
CA ARG A 411 -26.68 -5.98 -17.67
C ARG A 411 -26.91 -7.48 -17.63
N GLN A 412 -25.87 -8.20 -17.96
CA GLN A 412 -25.81 -9.66 -17.96
C GLN A 412 -24.51 -10.11 -17.31
N THR A 413 -24.49 -11.33 -16.78
CA THR A 413 -23.28 -11.90 -16.20
C THR A 413 -23.02 -13.25 -16.84
N ILE A 414 -21.84 -13.40 -17.43
CA ILE A 414 -21.36 -14.69 -17.92
C ILE A 414 -20.60 -15.36 -16.79
N TYR A 415 -20.82 -16.67 -16.62
CA TYR A 415 -20.11 -17.50 -15.65
C TYR A 415 -19.22 -18.48 -16.41
N PRO A 416 -17.94 -18.14 -16.64
CA PRO A 416 -17.04 -19.01 -17.38
C PRO A 416 -16.89 -20.37 -16.70
N LYS A 417 -16.88 -21.45 -17.49
CA LYS A 417 -16.56 -22.81 -17.03
C LYS A 417 -15.28 -23.36 -17.66
N ALA A 418 -14.81 -22.70 -18.73
CA ALA A 418 -13.62 -23.02 -19.50
C ALA A 418 -13.16 -21.75 -20.23
N LYS A 419 -12.05 -21.83 -20.97
CA LYS A 419 -11.55 -20.70 -21.78
C LYS A 419 -12.56 -20.18 -22.79
N LEU A 420 -13.36 -21.07 -23.37
CA LEU A 420 -14.44 -20.71 -24.28
C LEU A 420 -15.77 -20.95 -23.56
N THR A 421 -16.57 -19.90 -23.43
CA THR A 421 -17.92 -19.97 -22.86
C THR A 421 -18.90 -19.37 -23.83
N THR A 422 -19.91 -20.15 -24.23
CA THR A 422 -21.03 -19.68 -25.05
C THR A 422 -22.31 -19.72 -24.23
N THR A 423 -23.04 -18.62 -24.21
CA THR A 423 -24.34 -18.52 -23.52
C THR A 423 -25.37 -17.85 -24.42
N GLU A 424 -26.62 -18.27 -24.30
CA GLU A 424 -27.75 -17.59 -24.93
C GLU A 424 -28.32 -16.54 -23.97
N ILE A 425 -28.56 -15.33 -24.46
CA ILE A 425 -29.14 -14.22 -23.71
C ILE A 425 -30.35 -13.70 -24.48
N ARG A 426 -31.48 -13.57 -23.79
CA ARG A 426 -32.67 -12.93 -24.34
C ARG A 426 -32.63 -11.42 -24.08
N LEU A 427 -32.70 -10.62 -25.13
CA LEU A 427 -32.91 -9.16 -25.07
C LEU A 427 -34.19 -8.77 -25.81
N ASP A 428 -34.67 -7.55 -25.55
CA ASP A 428 -35.89 -7.02 -26.18
C ASP A 428 -35.66 -6.55 -27.63
N ALA A 429 -34.42 -6.21 -27.98
CA ALA A 429 -34.00 -5.82 -29.33
C ALA A 429 -32.51 -6.13 -29.55
N ASN A 430 -32.03 -5.93 -30.79
CA ASN A 430 -30.61 -6.09 -31.11
C ASN A 430 -29.79 -5.03 -30.36
N PRO A 431 -28.68 -5.42 -29.68
CA PRO A 431 -27.83 -4.44 -29.03
C PRO A 431 -27.01 -3.67 -30.06
N THR A 432 -26.78 -2.38 -29.79
CA THR A 432 -25.90 -1.53 -30.61
C THR A 432 -24.44 -1.60 -30.15
N SER A 433 -24.20 -1.96 -28.89
CA SER A 433 -22.87 -2.16 -28.33
C SER A 433 -22.91 -3.13 -27.14
N ALA A 434 -21.75 -3.67 -26.79
CA ALA A 434 -21.52 -4.43 -25.57
C ALA A 434 -20.23 -3.94 -24.92
N GLN A 435 -20.25 -3.75 -23.60
CA GLN A 435 -19.09 -3.38 -22.80
C GLN A 435 -18.84 -4.44 -21.73
N LEU A 436 -17.61 -4.97 -21.70
CA LEU A 436 -17.15 -5.88 -20.66
C LEU A 436 -16.86 -5.08 -19.38
N ASP A 437 -17.52 -5.46 -18.29
CA ASP A 437 -17.34 -4.96 -16.93
C ASP A 437 -17.21 -3.42 -16.85
N PRO A 438 -18.29 -2.68 -17.17
CA PRO A 438 -18.27 -1.21 -17.22
C PRO A 438 -18.00 -0.55 -15.86
N ASP A 439 -18.13 -1.30 -14.76
CA ASP A 439 -17.94 -0.80 -13.40
C ASP A 439 -16.54 -1.09 -12.84
N GLU A 440 -15.65 -1.66 -13.65
CA GLU A 440 -14.28 -2.00 -13.27
C GLU A 440 -14.20 -2.93 -12.05
N THR A 441 -15.04 -3.96 -12.02
CA THR A 441 -15.11 -4.93 -10.92
C THR A 441 -14.16 -6.11 -11.05
N LEU A 442 -13.49 -6.25 -12.20
CA LEU A 442 -12.61 -7.37 -12.54
C LEU A 442 -11.32 -6.87 -13.23
N LEU A 443 -10.17 -7.35 -12.77
CA LEU A 443 -8.88 -7.14 -13.44
C LEU A 443 -8.83 -7.97 -14.73
N LYS A 444 -8.75 -7.31 -15.88
CA LYS A 444 -8.90 -7.94 -17.20
C LYS A 444 -8.27 -7.09 -18.31
N GLU A 445 -7.80 -7.74 -19.37
CA GLU A 445 -7.58 -7.10 -20.68
C GLU A 445 -8.74 -7.47 -21.61
N VAL A 446 -9.25 -6.51 -22.38
CA VAL A 446 -10.17 -6.78 -23.48
C VAL A 446 -9.36 -6.69 -24.76
N VAL A 447 -9.24 -7.79 -25.49
CA VAL A 447 -8.43 -7.85 -26.70
C VAL A 447 -9.32 -7.78 -27.94
N ALA A 448 -8.90 -6.98 -28.92
CA ALA A 448 -9.56 -6.94 -30.23
C ALA A 448 -9.35 -8.27 -30.96
N LYS A 449 -10.31 -8.62 -31.82
CA LYS A 449 -10.19 -9.77 -32.71
C LYS A 449 -9.30 -9.46 -33.91
#